data_AF-A0A953QQA3-F1
#
_entry.id   AF-A0A953QQA3-F1
#
_cell.length_a   1.000
_cell.length_b   1.000
_cell.length_c   1.000
_cell.angle_alpha   90.00
_cell.angle_beta   90.00
_cell.angle_gamma   90.00
#
_symmetry.space_group_name_H-M   'P 1'
#
loop_
_entity.id
_entity.type
_entity.pdbx_description
1 polymer ?
#
loop_
_entity_poly.entity_id
_entity_poly.type
_entity_poly.pdbx_seq_one_letter_code
_entity_poly.pdbx_strand_id
1 'polypeptide(L)'
;MRTTVTLDPDVERLIRNAMKDRGVSFKEALNQAARAGLRPERPQRRKKFVQPSFHMGAEQYFRWDKALAAAEAMEDEEITRKLSLRK
;
A
#
# COMPACT_ATOMS: atom_id res chain seq x y z
N MET A 1 -34.36 -10.86 18.45
CA MET A 1 -34.50 -11.05 19.91
C MET A 1 -34.48 -9.70 20.60
N ARG A 2 -35.26 -9.52 21.68
CA ARG A 2 -35.21 -8.32 22.52
C ARG A 2 -34.34 -8.62 23.73
N THR A 3 -33.30 -7.83 23.92
CA THR A 3 -32.33 -8.00 25.02
C THR A 3 -32.06 -6.62 25.60
N THR A 4 -32.04 -6.51 26.92
CA THR A 4 -31.61 -5.29 27.62
C THR A 4 -30.16 -5.50 28.04
N VAL A 5 -29.29 -4.57 27.67
CA VAL A 5 -27.86 -4.61 28.00
C VAL A 5 -27.47 -3.30 28.65
N THR A 6 -26.68 -3.37 29.71
CA THR A 6 -26.05 -2.20 30.34
C THR A 6 -24.73 -1.95 29.64
N LEU A 7 -24.47 -0.70 29.24
CA LEU A 7 -23.20 -0.29 28.62
C LEU A 7 -22.48 0.68 29.54
N ASP A 8 -21.17 0.50 29.67
CA ASP A 8 -20.32 1.48 30.33
C ASP A 8 -20.24 2.78 29.49
N PRO A 9 -19.98 3.94 30.12
CA PRO A 9 -19.99 5.24 29.42
C PRO A 9 -19.00 5.34 28.25
N ASP A 10 -17.87 4.64 28.31
CA ASP A 10 -16.87 4.56 27.25
C ASP A 10 -17.39 3.72 26.06
N VAL A 11 -18.02 2.58 26.33
CA VAL A 11 -18.62 1.72 25.31
C VAL A 11 -19.77 2.43 24.59
N GLU A 12 -20.61 3.15 25.33
CA GLU A 12 -21.68 3.96 24.74
C GLU A 12 -21.11 5.00 23.75
N ARG A 13 -20.03 5.70 24.13
CA ARG A 13 -19.35 6.66 23.25
C ARG A 13 -18.79 6.00 21.99
N LEU A 14 -18.17 4.82 22.12
CA LEU A 14 -17.65 4.07 20.98
C LEU A 14 -18.75 3.68 20.00
N ILE A 15 -19.91 3.23 20.51
CA ILE A 15 -21.06 2.90 19.65
C ILE A 15 -21.63 4.15 18.98
N ARG A 16 -21.76 5.27 19.70
CA ARG A 16 -22.23 6.55 19.12
C ARG A 16 -21.31 7.04 17.99
N ASN A 17 -20.00 6.90 18.15
CA ASN A 17 -19.04 7.23 17.09
C ASN A 17 -19.22 6.31 15.88
N ALA A 18 -19.29 4.99 16.11
CA ALA A 18 -19.52 4.02 15.03
C ALA A 18 -20.83 4.26 14.26
N MET A 19 -21.89 4.73 14.94
CA MET A 19 -23.14 5.13 14.30
C MET A 19 -22.96 6.34 13.38
N LYS A 20 -22.24 7.37 13.83
CA LYS A 20 -21.96 8.58 13.04
C LYS A 20 -21.08 8.27 11.83
N ASP A 21 -20.02 7.51 12.04
CA ASP A 21 -19.03 7.21 11.00
C ASP A 21 -19.61 6.34 9.88
N ARG A 22 -20.54 5.42 10.22
CA ARG A 22 -21.09 4.44 9.28
C ARG A 22 -22.53 4.73 8.86
N GLY A 23 -23.20 5.70 9.47
CA GLY A 23 -24.60 6.02 9.20
C GLY A 23 -25.57 4.89 9.55
N VAL A 24 -25.28 4.10 10.59
CA VAL A 24 -26.07 2.91 10.98
C VAL A 24 -26.84 3.13 12.29
N SER A 25 -27.89 2.34 12.50
CA SER A 25 -28.66 2.39 13.75
C SER A 25 -27.86 1.83 14.95
N PHE A 26 -28.25 2.20 16.17
CA PHE A 26 -27.63 1.69 17.40
C PHE A 26 -27.62 0.16 17.48
N LYS A 27 -28.73 -0.47 17.09
CA LYS A 27 -28.85 -1.93 17.05
C LYS A 27 -27.84 -2.55 16.08
N GLU A 28 -27.66 -1.96 14.91
CA GLU A 28 -26.71 -2.48 13.92
C GLU A 28 -25.27 -2.30 14.38
N ALA A 29 -24.94 -1.12 14.92
CA ALA A 29 -23.63 -0.83 15.47
C ALA A 29 -23.27 -1.82 16.60
N LEU A 30 -24.17 -2.05 17.56
CA LEU A 30 -23.97 -2.99 18.67
C LEU A 30 -23.78 -4.43 18.17
N ASN A 31 -24.64 -4.89 17.25
CA ASN A 31 -24.53 -6.26 16.71
C ASN A 31 -23.26 -6.45 15.88
N GLN A 32 -22.84 -5.44 15.10
CA GLN A 32 -21.59 -5.50 14.35
C GLN A 32 -20.38 -5.55 15.30
N ALA A 33 -20.38 -4.72 16.34
CA ALA A 33 -19.32 -4.72 17.35
C ALA A 33 -19.23 -6.08 18.05
N ALA A 34 -20.37 -6.64 18.50
CA ALA A 34 -20.41 -7.97 19.11
C ALA A 34 -19.91 -9.06 18.15
N ARG A 35 -20.32 -9.04 16.87
CA ARG A 35 -19.83 -9.98 15.85
C ARG A 35 -18.34 -9.85 15.60
N ALA A 36 -17.80 -8.64 15.61
CA ALA A 36 -16.37 -8.40 15.41
C ALA A 36 -15.55 -8.89 16.62
N GLY A 37 -16.01 -8.59 17.84
CA GLY A 37 -15.32 -8.97 19.08
C GLY A 37 -15.44 -10.45 19.46
N LEU A 38 -16.55 -11.10 19.11
CA LEU A 38 -16.78 -12.53 19.39
C LEU A 38 -16.27 -13.45 18.27
N ARG A 39 -15.82 -12.89 17.14
CA ARG A 39 -15.10 -13.69 16.15
C ARG A 39 -13.75 -14.07 16.76
N PRO A 40 -13.39 -15.36 16.77
CA PRO A 40 -12.05 -15.75 17.19
C PRO A 40 -11.07 -14.98 16.32
N GLU A 41 -10.14 -14.28 16.96
CA GLU A 41 -9.03 -13.64 16.29
C GLU A 41 -8.22 -14.74 15.63
N ARG A 42 -8.61 -15.14 14.42
CA ARG A 42 -7.73 -15.90 13.56
C ARG A 42 -6.64 -14.92 13.25
N PRO A 43 -5.39 -15.14 13.72
CA PRO A 43 -4.30 -14.34 13.22
C PRO A 43 -4.36 -14.54 11.70
N GLN A 44 -4.78 -13.50 10.98
CA GLN A 44 -4.49 -13.43 9.57
C GLN A 44 -2.98 -13.41 9.57
N ARG A 45 -2.37 -14.59 9.37
CA ARG A 45 -0.96 -14.75 9.05
C ARG A 45 -0.77 -13.92 7.78
N ARG A 46 -0.53 -12.62 7.96
CA ARG A 46 -0.10 -11.74 6.88
C ARG A 46 1.16 -12.42 6.39
N LYS A 47 1.09 -12.97 5.17
CA LYS A 47 2.28 -13.55 4.53
C LYS A 47 3.36 -12.48 4.61
N LYS A 48 4.55 -12.85 5.06
CA LYS A 48 5.69 -11.93 5.07
C LYS A 48 5.80 -11.36 3.66
N PHE A 49 5.97 -10.04 3.57
CA PHE A 49 6.29 -9.42 2.29
C PHE A 49 7.61 -9.99 1.80
N VAL A 50 7.66 -10.40 0.53
CA VAL A 50 8.87 -10.89 -0.14
C VAL A 50 9.06 -10.04 -1.38
N GLN A 51 10.22 -9.39 -1.50
CA GLN A 51 10.58 -8.61 -2.68
C GLN A 51 11.01 -9.58 -3.80
N PRO A 52 10.33 -9.61 -4.96
CA PRO A 52 10.77 -10.44 -6.08
C PRO A 52 12.10 -9.90 -6.63
N SER A 53 13.08 -10.79 -6.81
CA SER A 53 14.35 -10.50 -7.46
C SER A 53 14.37 -11.06 -8.87
N PHE A 54 14.96 -10.33 -9.81
CA PHE A 54 15.13 -10.74 -11.21
C PHE A 54 16.61 -10.73 -11.59
N HIS A 55 17.04 -11.68 -12.42
CA HIS A 55 18.38 -11.67 -12.99
C HIS A 55 18.52 -10.52 -13.99
N MET A 56 19.50 -9.63 -13.77
CA MET A 56 19.76 -8.47 -14.65
C MET A 56 20.69 -8.78 -15.84
N GLY A 57 20.95 -10.07 -16.11
CA GLY A 57 21.91 -10.50 -17.13
C GLY A 57 23.34 -10.63 -16.60
N ALA A 58 24.30 -10.80 -17.50
CA ALA A 58 25.72 -10.86 -17.16
C ALA A 58 26.26 -9.47 -16.81
N GLU A 59 27.30 -9.42 -15.98
CA GLU A 59 28.02 -8.18 -15.68
C GLU A 59 28.54 -7.56 -16.98
N GLN A 60 28.06 -6.36 -17.32
CA GLN A 60 28.39 -5.70 -18.59
C GLN A 60 29.80 -5.07 -18.58
N TYR A 61 30.57 -5.24 -17.49
CA TYR A 61 31.84 -4.54 -17.22
C TYR A 61 31.75 -3.04 -17.51
N PHE A 62 30.57 -2.47 -17.29
CA PHE A 62 30.30 -1.07 -17.54
C PHE A 62 30.76 -0.25 -16.34
N ARG A 63 31.47 0.84 -16.62
CA ARG A 63 31.96 1.76 -15.60
C ARG A 63 30.85 2.67 -15.12
N TRP A 64 30.01 2.13 -14.22
CA TRP A 64 28.87 2.83 -13.64
C TRP A 64 29.28 4.11 -12.90
N ASP A 65 30.50 4.16 -12.37
CA ASP A 65 31.11 5.37 -11.77
C ASP A 65 31.19 6.56 -12.75
N LYS A 66 31.17 6.28 -14.07
CA LYS A 66 31.14 7.29 -15.14
C LYS A 66 29.92 7.18 -16.04
N ALA A 67 28.80 6.66 -15.53
CA ALA A 67 27.57 6.51 -16.29
C ALA A 67 27.10 7.82 -16.95
N LEU A 68 27.23 8.96 -16.26
CA LEU A 68 26.81 10.26 -16.80
C LEU A 68 27.67 10.70 -17.99
N ALA A 69 29.00 10.55 -17.89
CA ALA A 69 29.91 10.90 -18.98
C ALA A 69 29.71 9.99 -20.20
N ALA A 70 29.39 8.71 -19.98
CA ALA A 70 29.03 7.78 -21.05
C ALA A 70 27.71 8.18 -21.73
N ALA A 71 26.71 8.64 -20.97
CA ALA A 71 25.45 9.11 -21.53
C ALA A 71 25.62 10.40 -22.35
N GLU A 72 26.43 11.34 -21.86
CA GLU A 72 26.77 12.59 -22.56
C GLU A 72 27.44 12.31 -23.91
N ALA A 73 28.43 11.42 -23.94
CA ALA A 73 29.09 11.03 -25.19
C ALA A 73 28.12 10.41 -26.20
N MET A 74 27.20 9.55 -25.75
CA MET A 74 26.16 8.96 -26.62
C MET A 74 25.20 10.02 -27.16
N GLU A 75 24.87 11.05 -26.38
CA GLU A 75 24.03 12.16 -26.80
C GLU A 75 24.73 13.05 -27.84
N ASP A 76 26.00 13.38 -27.62
CA ASP A 76 26.82 14.17 -28.55
C ASP A 76 26.96 13.46 -29.91
N GLU A 77 27.21 12.14 -29.90
CA GLU A 77 27.26 11.32 -31.11
C GLU A 77 25.94 11.38 -31.90
N GLU A 78 24.79 11.31 -31.22
CA GLU A 78 23.49 11.38 -31.88
C GLU A 78 23.12 12.82 -32.33
N ILE A 79 23.53 13.85 -31.60
CA ILE A 79 23.36 15.26 -32.02
C ILE A 79 24.17 15.53 -33.29
N THR A 80 25.44 15.16 -33.31
CA THR A 80 26.32 15.34 -34.47
C THR A 80 25.81 14.57 -35.69
N ARG A 81 25.34 13.34 -35.49
CA ARG A 81 24.69 12.54 -36.55
C ARG A 81 23.46 13.25 -37.11
N LYS A 82 22.56 13.75 -36.26
CA LYS A 82 21.35 14.49 -36.70
C LYS A 82 21.70 15.78 -37.45
N LEU A 83 22.71 16.52 -36.99
CA LEU A 83 23.20 17.72 -37.67
C LEU A 83 23.77 17.39 -39.06
N SER A 84 24.48 16.27 -39.20
CA SER A 84 25.05 15.83 -40.49
C SER A 84 23.99 15.36 -41.50
N LEU A 85 22.86 14.84 -41.03
CA LEU A 85 21.74 14.38 -41.85
C LEU A 85 20.79 15.52 -42.26
N ARG A 86 20.87 16.68 -41.59
CA ARG A 86 20.19 17.90 -41.98
C ARG A 86 20.96 18.54 -43.15
N LYS A 87 20.58 18.12 -44.36
CA LYS A 87 20.73 18.97 -45.55
C LYS A 87 19.69 20.08 -45.52
#